data_AF-A0A8J1U1Q2-F1
#
_entry.id   AF-A0A8J1U1Q2-F1
#
_cell.length_a   1.000
_cell.length_b   1.000
_cell.length_c   1.000
_cell.angle_alpha   90.00
_cell.angle_beta   90.00
_cell.angle_gamma   90.00
#
_symmetry.space_group_name_H-M   'P 1'
#
loop_
_entity.id
_entity.type
_entity.pdbx_description
1 polymer ?
#
loop_
_entity_poly.entity_id
_entity_poly.type
_entity_poly.pdbx_seq_one_letter_code
_entity_poly.pdbx_strand_id
1 'polypeptide(L)'
;MVLFKNYNSSWLFAIIILFHQIGSAESGLAADERRLINDLVRGNDILSRPVWNVSDTLTVKMGLALIKIMDFDEAASVMRSNVWLRFLWHDFAMIWNPA
;
A
#
# COMPACT_ATOMS: atom_id res chain seq x y z
N MET A 1 25.45 42.18 -16.98
CA MET A 1 24.84 42.09 -15.64
C MET A 1 23.57 41.26 -15.83
N VAL A 2 23.52 39.96 -15.53
CA VAL A 2 23.81 39.28 -14.25
C VAL A 2 24.29 37.84 -14.53
N LEU A 3 25.51 37.54 -14.06
CA LEU A 3 26.02 36.26 -13.52
C LEU A 3 25.79 34.92 -14.27
N PHE A 4 26.56 34.64 -15.34
CA PHE A 4 27.06 33.26 -15.56
C PHE A 4 28.21 33.04 -14.56
N LYS A 5 27.83 32.80 -13.31
CA LYS A 5 28.77 32.58 -12.21
C LYS A 5 29.43 31.22 -12.44
N ASN A 6 30.72 31.28 -12.75
CA ASN A 6 31.74 30.23 -12.69
C ASN A 6 31.32 29.00 -11.86
N TYR A 7 30.78 27.97 -12.51
CA TYR A 7 30.48 26.70 -11.85
C TYR A 7 31.75 25.84 -11.86
N ASN A 8 32.31 25.64 -10.67
CA ASN A 8 33.48 24.78 -10.47
C ASN A 8 33.09 23.33 -10.82
N SER A 9 33.88 22.66 -11.66
CA SER A 9 33.61 21.29 -12.15
C SER A 9 33.33 20.29 -11.01
N SER A 10 33.98 20.49 -9.85
CA SER A 10 33.76 19.71 -8.63
C SER A 10 32.32 19.72 -8.11
N TRP A 11 31.56 20.80 -8.31
CA TRP A 11 30.14 20.86 -7.91
C TRP A 11 29.26 19.99 -8.80
N LEU A 12 29.57 19.87 -10.09
CA LEU A 12 28.84 18.96 -10.99
C LEU A 12 29.10 17.49 -10.62
N PHE A 13 30.33 17.14 -10.28
CA PHE A 13 30.65 15.81 -9.76
C PHE A 13 29.96 15.52 -8.42
N ALA A 14 29.90 16.50 -7.51
CA ALA A 14 29.15 16.36 -6.26
C ALA A 14 27.65 16.12 -6.51
N ILE A 15 27.06 16.82 -7.48
CA ILE A 15 25.66 16.64 -7.88
C ILE A 15 25.44 15.23 -8.47
N ILE A 16 26.32 14.76 -9.36
CA ILE A 16 26.24 13.41 -9.94
C ILE A 16 26.36 12.33 -8.85
N ILE A 17 27.27 12.50 -7.90
CA ILE A 17 27.42 11.58 -6.76
C ILE A 17 26.15 11.59 -5.90
N LEU A 18 25.58 12.76 -5.60
CA LEU A 18 24.33 12.87 -4.85
C LEU A 18 23.17 12.15 -5.57
N PHE A 19 23.03 12.32 -6.89
CA PHE A 19 22.02 11.60 -7.68
C PHE A 19 22.25 10.08 -7.68
N HIS A 20 23.51 9.63 -7.75
CA HIS A 20 23.84 8.20 -7.71
C HIS A 20 23.51 7.56 -6.35
N GLN A 21 23.81 8.26 -5.25
CA GLN A 21 23.52 7.78 -3.89
C GLN A 21 22.00 7.72 -3.61
N ILE A 22 21.23 8.67 -4.13
CA ILE A 22 19.76 8.68 -4.01
C ILE A 22 19.15 7.48 -4.75
N GLY A 23 19.58 7.20 -5.99
CA GLY A 23 19.07 6.07 -6.78
C GLY A 23 19.36 4.70 -6.16
N SER A 24 20.51 4.53 -5.50
CA SER A 24 20.85 3.27 -4.82
C SER A 24 20.01 3.01 -3.56
N ALA A 25 19.66 4.04 -2.80
CA ALA A 25 18.86 3.90 -1.58
C ALA A 25 17.42 3.42 -1.89
N GLU A 26 16.82 3.96 -2.96
CA GLU A 26 15.49 3.53 -3.44
C GLU A 26 15.51 2.07 -3.92
N SER A 27 16.60 1.64 -4.55
CA SER A 27 16.74 0.24 -5.01
C SER A 27 16.82 -0.76 -3.86
N GLY A 28 17.43 -0.40 -2.73
CA GLY A 28 17.51 -1.24 -1.54
C GLY A 28 16.15 -1.42 -0.86
N LEU A 29 15.42 -0.32 -0.65
CA LEU A 29 14.08 -0.34 -0.05
C LEU A 29 13.09 -1.15 -0.89
N ALA A 30 13.11 -0.95 -2.21
CA ALA A 30 12.26 -1.71 -3.13
C ALA A 30 12.62 -3.21 -3.15
N ALA A 31 13.90 -3.56 -2.96
CA ALA A 31 14.34 -4.95 -2.90
C ALA A 31 13.85 -5.66 -1.63
N ASP A 32 13.90 -4.99 -0.48
CA ASP A 32 13.39 -5.54 0.78
C ASP A 32 11.88 -5.71 0.78
N GLU A 33 11.12 -4.74 0.26
CA GLU A 33 9.68 -4.86 0.08
C GLU A 33 9.34 -6.04 -0.84
N ARG A 34 10.04 -6.15 -1.98
CA ARG A 34 9.85 -7.26 -2.93
C ARG A 34 10.14 -8.61 -2.29
N ARG A 35 11.19 -8.70 -1.47
CA ARG A 35 11.53 -9.92 -0.73
C ARG A 35 10.41 -10.27 0.24
N LEU A 36 9.96 -9.32 1.06
CA LEU A 36 8.88 -9.54 2.02
C LEU A 36 7.59 -10.03 1.34
N ILE A 37 7.17 -9.38 0.25
CA ILE A 37 6.00 -9.79 -0.52
C ILE A 37 6.18 -11.22 -1.04
N ASN A 38 7.35 -11.53 -1.61
CA ASN A 38 7.61 -12.88 -2.11
C ASN A 38 7.57 -13.92 -0.99
N ASP A 39 8.12 -13.61 0.19
CA ASP A 39 8.15 -14.53 1.33
C ASP A 39 6.75 -14.76 1.88
N LEU A 40 5.92 -13.72 1.99
CA LEU A 40 4.53 -13.83 2.45
C LEU A 40 3.62 -14.55 1.44
N VAL A 41 3.89 -14.48 0.13
CA VAL A 41 2.99 -15.06 -0.88
C VAL A 41 3.42 -16.47 -1.32
N ARG A 42 4.72 -16.80 -1.35
CA ARG A 42 5.21 -18.07 -1.93
C ARG A 42 4.79 -19.34 -1.18
N GLY A 43 4.37 -19.24 0.09
CA GLY A 43 4.00 -20.39 0.91
C GLY A 43 2.56 -20.39 1.41
N ASN A 44 1.77 -19.37 1.07
CA ASN A 44 0.44 -19.16 1.64
C ASN A 44 -0.65 -19.22 0.57
N ASP A 45 -1.71 -19.98 0.83
CA ASP A 45 -2.91 -19.98 0.00
C ASP A 45 -3.78 -18.76 0.32
N ILE A 46 -3.68 -17.74 -0.52
CA ILE A 46 -4.38 -16.46 -0.39
C ILE A 46 -5.90 -16.55 -0.54
N LEU A 47 -6.44 -17.68 -1.00
CA LEU A 47 -7.88 -17.90 -1.15
C LEU A 47 -8.47 -18.69 0.01
N SER A 48 -7.62 -19.32 0.82
CA SER A 48 -8.06 -20.08 1.99
C SER A 48 -8.54 -19.16 3.11
N ARG A 49 -9.47 -19.63 3.94
CA ARG A 49 -9.94 -18.89 5.11
C ARG A 49 -8.79 -18.80 6.13
N PRO A 50 -8.33 -17.60 6.52
CA PRO A 50 -7.16 -17.43 7.39
C PRO A 50 -7.52 -17.67 8.86
N VAL A 51 -7.74 -18.94 9.22
CA VAL A 51 -7.85 -19.41 10.60
C VAL A 51 -6.90 -20.58 10.86
N TRP A 52 -6.41 -20.68 12.10
CA TRP A 52 -5.52 -21.78 12.50
C TRP A 52 -6.24 -23.13 12.52
N ASN A 53 -7.44 -23.17 13.09
CA ASN A 53 -8.26 -24.38 13.14
C ASN A 53 -9.54 -24.21 12.33
N VAL A 54 -10.05 -25.31 11.79
CA VAL A 54 -11.32 -25.34 11.05
C VAL A 54 -12.50 -24.92 11.94
N SER A 55 -12.42 -25.16 13.24
CA SER A 55 -13.43 -24.75 14.23
C SER A 55 -13.46 -23.25 14.51
N ASP A 56 -12.40 -22.52 14.19
CA ASP A 56 -12.26 -21.12 14.61
C ASP A 56 -13.02 -20.18 13.68
N THR A 57 -13.46 -19.05 14.22
CA THR A 57 -14.23 -18.03 13.49
C THR A 57 -13.33 -16.89 13.04
N LEU A 58 -13.50 -16.45 11.79
CA LEU A 58 -12.89 -15.23 11.28
C LEU A 58 -13.81 -14.03 11.54
N THR A 59 -13.36 -13.10 12.37
CA THR A 59 -14.12 -11.86 12.65
C THR A 59 -13.77 -10.79 11.62
N VAL A 60 -14.78 -10.38 10.84
CA VAL A 60 -14.66 -9.27 9.88
C VAL A 60 -15.32 -8.03 10.44
N LYS A 61 -14.54 -6.95 10.60
CA LYS A 61 -15.05 -5.63 10.96
C LYS A 61 -15.44 -4.89 9.68
N MET A 62 -16.71 -4.52 9.59
CA MET A 62 -17.25 -3.75 8.47
C MET A 62 -17.46 -2.30 8.88
N GLY A 63 -16.96 -1.38 8.07
CA GLY A 63 -17.23 0.04 8.16
C GLY A 63 -17.86 0.52 6.86
N LEU A 64 -18.82 1.44 6.96
CA LEU A 64 -19.46 2.07 5.81
C LEU A 64 -19.40 3.58 5.98
N ALA A 65 -18.93 4.27 4.95
CA ALA A 65 -18.94 5.73 4.88
C ALA A 65 -19.72 6.18 3.65
N LEU A 66 -20.81 6.92 3.87
CA LEU A 66 -21.60 7.49 2.79
C LEU A 66 -20.85 8.65 2.16
N ILE A 67 -20.72 8.62 0.83
CA ILE A 67 -20.12 9.70 0.06
C ILE A 67 -21.23 10.63 -0.44
N LYS A 68 -22.20 10.06 -1.16
CA LYS A 68 -23.27 10.82 -1.79
C LYS A 68 -24.53 9.98 -1.96
N ILE A 69 -25.69 10.59 -1.75
CA ILE A 69 -26.98 10.04 -2.20
C ILE A 69 -27.20 10.52 -3.63
N MET A 70 -27.40 9.58 -4.55
CA MET A 70 -27.58 9.87 -5.97
C MET A 70 -29.04 10.15 -6.28
N ASP A 71 -29.93 9.25 -5.84
CA ASP A 71 -31.36 9.32 -6.12
C ASP A 71 -32.15 8.38 -5.20
N PHE A 72 -33.45 8.63 -5.05
CA PHE A 72 -34.39 7.78 -4.32
C PHE A 72 -35.66 7.60 -5.16
N ASP A 73 -35.94 6.35 -5.54
CA ASP A 73 -37.21 5.97 -6.15
C ASP A 73 -38.18 5.60 -5.03
N GLU A 74 -39.16 6.46 -4.73
CA GLU A 74 -40.13 6.25 -3.66
C GLU A 74 -41.13 5.13 -4.00
N ALA A 75 -41.55 5.05 -5.27
CA ALA A 75 -42.49 4.04 -5.73
C ALA A 75 -41.89 2.62 -5.61
N ALA A 76 -40.59 2.48 -5.86
CA ALA A 76 -39.85 1.24 -5.65
C ALA A 76 -39.18 1.14 -4.26
N SER A 77 -39.17 2.23 -3.48
CA SER A 77 -38.40 2.37 -2.23
C SER A 77 -36.91 2.02 -2.36
N VAL A 78 -36.30 2.35 -3.51
CA VAL A 78 -34.89 2.06 -3.81
C VAL A 78 -34.05 3.33 -3.72
N MET A 79 -33.06 3.33 -2.84
CA MET A 79 -32.05 4.39 -2.77
C MET A 79 -30.78 3.99 -3.51
N ARG A 80 -30.30 4.89 -4.37
CA ARG A 80 -28.99 4.78 -5.02
C ARG A 80 -28.02 5.73 -4.34
N SER A 81 -26.91 5.22 -3.83
CA SER A 81 -25.87 6.00 -3.17
C SER A 81 -24.48 5.50 -3.52
N ASN A 82 -23.49 6.40 -3.43
CA ASN A 82 -22.09 6.06 -3.48
C ASN A 82 -21.56 5.97 -2.05
N VAL A 83 -20.96 4.82 -1.72
CA VAL A 83 -20.47 4.50 -0.38
C VAL A 83 -19.05 3.94 -0.47
N TRP A 84 -18.22 4.28 0.50
CA TRP A 84 -17.01 3.52 0.80
C TRP A 84 -17.38 2.37 1.73
N LEU A 85 -17.07 1.15 1.30
CA LEU A 85 -17.18 -0.04 2.12
C LEU A 85 -15.76 -0.47 2.53
N ARG A 86 -15.53 -0.59 3.83
CA ARG A 86 -14.26 -1.01 4.40
C ARG A 86 -14.46 -2.32 5.15
N PHE A 87 -13.62 -3.29 4.84
CA PHE A 87 -13.51 -4.54 5.58
C PHE A 87 -12.14 -4.64 6.22
N LEU A 88 -12.09 -5.11 7.46
CA LEU A 88 -10.86 -5.35 8.20
C LEU A 88 -10.96 -6.71 8.87
N TRP A 89 -9.97 -7.56 8.64
CA TRP A 89 -9.80 -8.83 9.31
C TRP A 89 -8.32 -9.04 9.64
N HIS A 90 -8.06 -9.95 10.57
CA HIS A 90 -6.70 -10.36 10.91
C HIS A 90 -6.37 -11.65 10.16
N ASP A 91 -5.25 -11.66 9.44
CA ASP A 91 -4.77 -12.82 8.70
C ASP A 91 -3.48 -13.34 9.35
N PHE A 92 -3.48 -14.60 9.79
CA PHE A 92 -2.31 -15.20 10.44
C PHE A 92 -1.18 -15.52 9.46
N ALA A 93 -1.51 -15.72 8.18
CA ALA A 93 -0.55 -16.07 7.15
C ALA A 93 0.26 -14.86 6.68
N MET A 94 -0.22 -13.65 6.94
CA MET A 94 0.38 -12.38 6.51
C MET A 94 1.13 -11.66 7.64
N ILE A 95 1.87 -12.39 8.48
CA ILE A 95 2.65 -11.84 9.59
C ILE A 95 4.15 -11.90 9.26
N TRP A 96 4.88 -10.83 9.56
CA TRP A 96 6.33 -10.77 9.41
C TRP A 96 6.99 -10.04 10.59
N ASN A 97 8.31 -10.18 10.70
CA ASN A 97 9.11 -9.41 11.65
C ASN A 97 9.55 -8.08 11.00
N PRO A 98 9.16 -6.91 11.55
CA PRO A 98 9.54 -5.61 11.00
C PRO A 98 10.94 -5.14 11.40
N ALA A 99 11.60 -5.80 12.35
CA ALA A 99 12.89 -5.40 12.93
C ALA A 99 14.11 -5.96 12.20
#